data_AF-A0A8J5W9L1-F1
#
_entry.id   AF-A0A8J5W9L1-F1
#
_cell.length_a   1.000
_cell.length_b   1.000
_cell.length_c   1.000
_cell.angle_alpha   90.00
_cell.angle_beta   90.00
_cell.angle_gamma   90.00
#
_symmetry.space_group_name_H-M   'P 1'
#
loop_
_entity.id
_entity.type
_entity.pdbx_description
1 polymer ?
#
loop_
_entity_poly.entity_id
_entity_poly.type
_entity_poly.pdbx_seq_one_letter_code
_entity_poly.pdbx_strand_id
1 'polypeptide(L)'
;MGIKGLTKLLADNAPKAMKEQKFESYFGRRIAVDASMSIYQFLIVVGRTGMETLRTRLSFARYVQPDNKVLEAGIKPAYVFDGKPPEMKKQELAKRYSKREDATKGLTEAVEEGDKDAIEKIQQENCEGHKAAQ
;
A
#
# COMPACT_ATOMS: atom_id res chain seq x y z
N MET A 1 -6.28 0.29 5.50
CA MET A 1 -5.94 -0.26 6.83
C MET A 1 -5.65 0.85 7.83
N GLY A 2 -5.78 0.57 9.13
CA GLY A 2 -5.45 1.51 10.21
C GLY A 2 -6.67 2.20 10.83
N ILE A 3 -6.41 3.11 11.77
CA ILE A 3 -7.45 3.86 12.50
C ILE A 3 -7.82 5.10 11.67
N LYS A 4 -9.07 5.16 11.20
CA LYS A 4 -9.55 6.26 10.35
C LYS A 4 -9.49 7.58 11.11
N GLY A 5 -8.83 8.58 10.53
CA GLY A 5 -8.77 9.94 11.07
C GLY A 5 -7.76 10.15 12.21
N LEU A 6 -6.98 9.14 12.58
CA LEU A 6 -6.02 9.23 13.69
C LEU A 6 -5.01 10.36 13.52
N THR A 7 -4.43 10.51 12.32
CA THR A 7 -3.43 11.56 12.06
C THR A 7 -4.00 12.96 12.27
N LYS A 8 -5.23 13.21 11.80
CA LYS A 8 -5.92 14.49 11.99
C LYS A 8 -6.20 14.74 13.47
N LEU A 9 -6.72 13.72 14.18
CA LEU A 9 -6.98 13.80 15.61
C LEU A 9 -5.71 14.16 16.42
N LEU A 10 -4.58 13.52 16.10
CA LEU A 10 -3.29 13.79 16.73
C LEU A 10 -2.75 15.19 16.39
N ALA A 11 -2.93 15.65 15.15
CA ALA A 11 -2.56 17.00 14.76
C ALA A 11 -3.31 18.06 15.59
N ASP A 12 -4.62 17.87 15.76
CA ASP A 12 -5.48 18.84 16.43
C ASP A 12 -5.29 18.84 17.97
N ASN A 13 -5.10 17.65 18.58
CA ASN A 13 -5.16 17.49 20.03
C ASN A 13 -3.81 17.17 20.70
N ALA A 14 -2.84 16.64 19.96
CA ALA A 14 -1.55 16.22 20.50
C ALA A 14 -0.38 16.48 19.52
N PRO A 15 -0.18 17.73 19.05
CA PRO A 15 0.82 18.03 18.03
C PRO A 15 2.25 17.70 18.46
N LYS A 16 2.54 17.73 19.77
CA LYS A 16 3.85 17.35 20.35
C LYS A 16 4.21 15.88 20.16
N ALA A 17 3.24 15.02 19.84
CA ALA A 17 3.46 13.60 19.60
C ALA A 17 4.08 13.31 18.22
N MET A 18 3.94 14.24 17.25
CA MET A 18 4.53 14.11 15.92
C MET A 18 5.82 14.92 15.83
N LYS A 19 6.88 14.30 15.31
CA LYS A 19 8.17 14.94 15.12
C LYS A 19 8.67 14.68 13.71
N GLU A 20 8.97 15.75 13.00
CA GLU A 20 9.69 15.67 11.73
C GLU A 20 11.19 15.77 12.02
N GLN A 21 11.95 14.88 11.41
CA GLN A 21 13.41 14.85 11.51
C GLN A 21 13.99 14.57 10.13
N LYS A 22 15.20 15.05 9.91
CA LYS A 22 15.92 14.78 8.67
C LYS A 22 16.30 13.30 8.60
N PHE A 23 16.36 12.76 7.39
CA PHE A 23 16.59 11.34 7.17
C PHE A 23 17.94 10.87 7.73
N GLU A 24 18.96 11.72 7.65
CA GLU A 24 20.32 11.48 8.14
C GLU A 24 20.38 11.34 9.66
N SER A 25 19.40 11.89 10.40
CA SER A 25 19.32 11.76 11.86
C SER A 25 19.10 10.31 12.32
N TYR A 26 18.69 9.43 11.42
CA TYR A 26 18.44 8.02 11.67
C TYR A 26 19.63 7.11 11.33
N PHE A 27 20.79 7.66 10.97
CA PHE A 27 21.99 6.87 10.66
C PHE A 27 22.32 5.85 11.76
N GLY A 28 22.59 4.60 11.37
CA GLY A 28 22.91 3.50 12.27
C GLY A 28 21.72 2.90 13.02
N ARG A 29 20.50 3.44 12.85
CA ARG A 29 19.30 2.89 13.48
C ARG A 29 18.86 1.61 12.80
N ARG A 30 18.33 0.69 13.62
CA ARG A 30 17.60 -0.50 13.15
C ARG A 30 16.11 -0.17 13.16
N ILE A 31 15.43 -0.41 12.05
CA ILE A 31 13.98 -0.16 11.92
C ILE A 31 13.27 -1.45 11.51
N ALA A 32 12.06 -1.65 12.02
CA ALA A 32 11.18 -2.71 11.54
C ALA A 32 10.24 -2.13 10.48
N VAL A 33 10.17 -2.75 9.31
CA VAL A 33 9.35 -2.31 8.19
C VAL A 33 8.26 -3.35 7.95
N ASP A 34 7.02 -2.91 7.84
CA ASP A 34 5.91 -3.77 7.43
C ASP A 34 6.07 -4.13 5.94
N ALA A 35 6.35 -5.41 5.69
CA ALA A 35 6.60 -5.92 4.34
C ALA A 35 5.30 -6.04 3.53
N SER A 36 4.22 -6.49 4.17
CA SER A 36 2.88 -6.62 3.56
C SER A 36 2.46 -5.29 2.94
N MET A 37 2.60 -4.22 3.72
CA MET A 37 2.25 -2.87 3.29
C MET A 37 3.17 -2.33 2.22
N SER A 38 4.48 -2.58 2.33
CA SER A 38 5.48 -2.08 1.36
C SER A 38 5.29 -2.69 -0.02
N ILE A 39 5.09 -4.01 -0.09
CA ILE A 39 4.79 -4.73 -1.35
C ILE A 39 3.49 -4.20 -1.95
N TYR A 40 2.49 -3.96 -1.12
CA TYR A 40 1.20 -3.51 -1.59
C TYR A 40 1.27 -2.09 -2.20
N GLN A 41 1.98 -1.16 -1.54
CA GLN A 41 2.23 0.18 -2.08
C GLN A 41 2.97 0.12 -3.43
N PHE A 42 3.92 -0.81 -3.56
CA PHE A 42 4.62 -1.06 -4.82
C PHE A 42 3.66 -1.53 -5.94
N LEU A 43 2.78 -2.50 -5.65
CA LEU A 43 1.82 -3.02 -6.63
C LEU A 43 0.86 -1.94 -7.16
N ILE A 44 0.41 -1.01 -6.32
CA ILE A 44 -0.44 0.11 -6.77
C ILE A 44 0.29 1.00 -7.78
N VAL A 45 1.54 1.36 -7.46
CA VAL A 45 2.34 2.26 -8.31
C VAL A 45 2.59 1.61 -9.68
N VAL A 46 2.87 0.31 -9.69
CA VAL A 46 3.06 -0.45 -10.94
C VAL A 46 1.75 -0.62 -11.70
N GLY A 47 0.63 -0.92 -11.03
CA GLY A 47 -0.68 -1.05 -11.65
C GLY A 47 -1.13 0.20 -12.41
N ARG A 48 -0.80 1.40 -11.89
CA ARG A 48 -1.08 2.69 -12.55
C ARG A 48 -0.22 2.97 -13.78
N THR A 49 0.94 2.32 -13.90
CA THR A 49 1.88 2.56 -15.02
C THR A 49 1.69 1.55 -16.16
N GLY A 50 0.78 0.58 -16.01
CA GLY A 50 0.47 -0.47 -16.99
C GLY A 50 1.15 -1.81 -16.71
N MET A 51 0.41 -2.91 -16.83
CA MET A 51 0.85 -4.28 -16.49
C MET A 51 2.04 -4.80 -17.31
N GLU A 52 2.34 -4.21 -18.47
CA GLU A 52 3.53 -4.53 -19.29
C GLU A 52 4.84 -4.40 -18.48
N THR A 53 4.86 -3.55 -17.45
CA THR A 53 6.02 -3.37 -16.56
C THR A 53 6.24 -4.48 -15.53
N LEU A 54 5.29 -5.41 -15.35
CA LEU A 54 5.42 -6.51 -14.38
C LEU A 54 6.33 -7.64 -14.88
N ARG A 55 6.39 -7.89 -16.20
CA ARG A 55 7.15 -9.00 -16.80
C ARG A 55 8.66 -8.77 -16.84
N THR A 56 9.12 -7.54 -16.75
CA THR A 56 10.55 -7.22 -16.88
C THR A 56 11.24 -7.24 -15.51
N ARG A 57 12.52 -7.68 -15.46
CA ARG A 57 13.46 -7.56 -14.31
C ARG A 57 13.44 -6.19 -13.58
N LEU A 58 12.92 -5.14 -14.24
CA LEU A 58 12.68 -3.81 -13.70
C LEU A 58 11.64 -3.75 -12.56
N SER A 59 10.67 -4.67 -12.49
CA SER A 59 9.67 -4.70 -11.42
C SER A 59 10.33 -5.01 -10.07
N PHE A 60 11.16 -6.05 -10.00
CA PHE A 60 11.92 -6.36 -8.79
C PHE A 60 12.97 -5.28 -8.46
N ALA A 61 13.65 -4.73 -9.47
CA ALA A 61 14.62 -3.66 -9.27
C ALA A 61 13.98 -2.39 -8.67
N ARG A 62 12.73 -2.07 -9.03
CA ARG A 62 11.99 -0.94 -8.45
C ARG A 62 11.50 -1.20 -7.01
N TYR A 63 11.26 -2.44 -6.62
CA TYR A 63 11.03 -2.82 -5.22
C TYR A 63 12.29 -2.59 -4.36
N VAL A 64 13.47 -2.86 -4.91
CA VAL A 64 14.77 -2.74 -4.23
C VAL A 64 15.31 -1.30 -4.20
N GLN A 65 14.89 -0.42 -5.12
CA GLN A 65 15.43 0.96 -5.17
C GLN A 65 15.17 1.82 -3.91
N PRO A 66 14.00 1.76 -3.26
CA PRO A 66 13.79 2.37 -1.95
C PRO A 66 14.74 1.81 -0.88
N ASP A 67 15.07 0.51 -0.92
CA ASP A 67 15.97 -0.13 0.04
C ASP A 67 17.39 0.42 -0.06
N ASN A 68 17.88 0.70 -1.28
CA ASN A 68 19.21 1.27 -1.45
C ASN A 68 19.35 2.62 -0.73
N LYS A 69 18.35 3.50 -0.79
CA LYS A 69 18.41 4.79 -0.10
C LYS A 69 18.43 4.65 1.43
N VAL A 70 17.67 3.69 1.96
CA VAL A 70 17.63 3.39 3.40
C VAL A 70 18.99 2.84 3.86
N LEU A 71 19.56 1.92 3.09
CA LEU A 71 20.87 1.33 3.35
C LEU A 71 22.02 2.35 3.18
N GLU A 72 21.98 3.19 2.15
CA GLU A 72 22.93 4.27 1.89
C GLU A 72 22.93 5.31 3.02
N ALA A 73 21.76 5.59 3.62
CA ALA A 73 21.65 6.42 4.82
C ALA A 73 22.09 5.70 6.11
N GLY A 74 22.64 4.48 6.01
CA GLY A 74 23.14 3.70 7.14
C GLY A 74 22.04 3.15 8.05
N ILE A 75 20.78 3.15 7.60
CA ILE A 75 19.65 2.58 8.33
C ILE A 75 19.57 1.09 8.01
N LYS A 76 19.34 0.26 9.02
CA LYS A 76 19.26 -1.20 8.89
C LYS A 76 17.78 -1.65 8.98
N PRO A 77 17.10 -1.89 7.85
CA PRO A 77 15.72 -2.35 7.88
C PRO A 77 15.62 -3.84 8.20
N ALA A 78 14.60 -4.21 8.96
CA ALA A 78 14.16 -5.58 9.17
C ALA A 78 12.70 -5.70 8.70
N TYR A 79 12.49 -6.42 7.61
CA TYR A 79 11.16 -6.62 7.02
C TYR A 79 10.37 -7.66 7.81
N VAL A 80 9.20 -7.26 8.29
CA VAL A 80 8.28 -8.11 9.07
C VAL A 80 7.07 -8.41 8.22
N PHE A 81 6.80 -9.69 8.04
CA PHE A 81 5.61 -10.19 7.36
C PHE A 81 4.55 -10.54 8.39
N ASP A 82 3.29 -10.25 8.04
CA ASP A 82 2.17 -10.64 8.88
C ASP A 82 2.00 -12.17 8.96
N GLY A 83 1.65 -12.64 10.15
CA GLY A 83 1.24 -14.01 10.39
C GLY A 83 -0.26 -14.22 10.21
N LYS A 84 -0.79 -15.24 10.89
CA LYS A 84 -2.23 -15.51 10.89
C LYS A 84 -3.00 -14.35 11.54
N PRO A 85 -4.02 -13.77 10.88
CA PRO A 85 -4.79 -12.68 11.45
C PRO A 85 -5.61 -13.13 12.67
N PRO A 86 -5.81 -12.24 13.67
CA PRO A 86 -6.59 -12.55 14.86
C PRO A 86 -8.08 -12.67 14.53
N GLU A 87 -8.80 -13.42 15.35
CA GLU A 87 -10.22 -13.74 15.13
C GLU A 87 -11.12 -12.50 15.08
N MET A 88 -10.82 -11.48 15.88
CA MET A 88 -11.53 -10.19 15.86
C MET A 88 -11.44 -9.47 14.50
N LYS A 89 -10.42 -9.74 13.68
CA LYS A 89 -10.25 -9.13 12.35
C LYS A 89 -11.10 -9.81 11.27
N LYS A 90 -11.73 -10.97 11.55
CA LYS A 90 -12.49 -11.75 10.55
C LYS A 90 -13.62 -10.96 9.88
N GLN A 91 -14.41 -10.22 10.67
CA GLN A 91 -15.54 -9.44 10.14
C GLN A 91 -15.07 -8.30 9.23
N GLU A 92 -13.99 -7.62 9.61
CA GLU A 92 -13.39 -6.57 8.82
C GLU A 92 -12.79 -7.14 7.52
N LEU A 93 -12.10 -8.28 7.59
CA LEU A 93 -11.61 -9.00 6.40
C LEU A 93 -12.76 -9.40 5.46
N ALA A 94 -13.90 -9.87 5.96
CA ALA A 94 -15.04 -10.22 5.12
C ALA A 94 -15.60 -9.01 4.36
N LYS A 95 -15.78 -7.86 5.03
CA LYS A 95 -16.21 -6.61 4.38
C LYS A 95 -15.23 -6.15 3.29
N ARG A 96 -13.96 -6.39 3.54
CA ARG A 96 -12.84 -6.06 2.66
C ARG A 96 -12.80 -6.94 1.41
N TYR A 97 -13.07 -8.24 1.55
CA TYR A 97 -13.25 -9.14 0.41
C TYR A 97 -14.47 -8.76 -0.44
N SER A 98 -15.61 -8.49 0.18
CA SER A 98 -16.83 -8.07 -0.54
C SER A 98 -16.60 -6.82 -1.38
N LYS A 99 -15.95 -5.77 -0.83
CA LYS A 99 -15.61 -4.56 -1.60
C LYS A 99 -14.73 -4.83 -2.80
N ARG A 100 -13.81 -5.81 -2.69
CA ARG A 100 -12.95 -6.20 -3.80
C ARG A 100 -13.76 -6.92 -4.87
N GLU A 101 -14.65 -7.83 -4.49
CA GLU A 101 -15.53 -8.52 -5.43
C GLU A 101 -16.42 -7.54 -6.19
N ASP A 102 -17.02 -6.58 -5.48
CA ASP A 102 -17.86 -5.55 -6.09
C ASP A 102 -17.06 -4.67 -7.06
N ALA A 103 -15.84 -4.25 -6.68
CA ALA A 103 -14.97 -3.48 -7.57
C ALA A 103 -14.49 -4.28 -8.79
N THR A 104 -14.26 -5.59 -8.65
CA THR A 104 -13.91 -6.45 -9.80
C THR A 104 -15.08 -6.66 -10.75
N LYS A 105 -16.31 -6.78 -10.24
CA LYS A 105 -17.52 -6.90 -11.07
C LYS A 105 -17.79 -5.62 -11.85
N GLY A 106 -17.72 -4.46 -11.18
CA GLY A 106 -17.86 -3.18 -11.87
C GLY A 106 -16.79 -2.93 -12.93
N LEU A 107 -15.56 -3.43 -12.71
CA LEU A 107 -14.50 -3.36 -13.72
C LEU A 107 -14.78 -4.27 -14.92
N THR A 108 -15.29 -5.48 -14.71
CA THR A 108 -15.63 -6.38 -15.82
C THR A 108 -16.77 -5.84 -16.66
N GLU A 109 -17.80 -5.27 -16.02
CA GLU A 109 -18.94 -4.65 -16.71
C GLU A 109 -18.52 -3.43 -17.54
N ALA A 110 -17.68 -2.55 -16.98
CA ALA A 110 -17.16 -1.38 -17.71
C ALA A 110 -16.24 -1.77 -18.89
N VAL A 111 -15.49 -2.87 -18.77
CA VAL A 111 -14.69 -3.42 -19.87
C VAL A 111 -15.57 -3.97 -21.00
N GLU A 112 -16.71 -4.57 -20.66
CA GLU A 112 -17.70 -5.05 -21.64
C GLU A 112 -18.43 -3.89 -22.34
N GLU A 113 -18.67 -2.79 -21.64
CA GLU A 113 -19.35 -1.59 -22.18
C GLU A 113 -18.41 -0.72 -23.05
N GLY A 114 -17.08 -0.91 -22.94
CA GLY A 114 -16.08 -0.34 -23.85
C GLY A 114 -15.76 1.14 -23.63
N ASP A 115 -16.25 1.75 -22.55
CA ASP A 115 -15.96 3.14 -22.21
C ASP A 115 -14.59 3.28 -21.51
N LYS A 116 -13.61 3.82 -22.24
CA LYS A 116 -12.21 3.91 -21.79
C LYS A 116 -12.04 4.80 -20.57
N ASP A 117 -12.81 5.87 -20.44
CA ASP A 117 -12.68 6.81 -19.32
C ASP A 117 -13.30 6.22 -18.03
N ALA A 118 -14.41 5.49 -18.18
CA ALA A 118 -15.00 4.72 -17.09
C ALA A 118 -14.09 3.57 -16.63
N ILE A 119 -13.43 2.88 -17.57
CA ILE A 119 -12.47 1.82 -17.28
C ILE A 119 -11.29 2.37 -16.47
N GLU A 120 -10.67 3.49 -16.85
CA GLU A 120 -9.54 4.04 -16.08
C GLU A 120 -9.95 4.46 -14.66
N LYS A 121 -11.13 5.07 -14.52
CA LYS A 121 -11.66 5.47 -13.20
C LYS A 121 -11.96 4.27 -12.31
N ILE A 122 -12.59 3.23 -12.84
CA ILE A 122 -12.91 2.00 -12.09
C ILE A 122 -11.64 1.19 -11.82
N GLN A 123 -10.64 1.19 -12.72
CA GLN A 123 -9.33 0.61 -12.46
C GLN A 123 -8.62 1.30 -11.28
N GLN A 124 -8.73 2.62 -11.18
CA GLN A 124 -8.20 3.37 -10.06
C GLN A 124 -8.94 3.04 -8.75
N GLU A 125 -10.26 2.96 -8.77
CA GLU A 125 -11.08 2.56 -7.62
C GLU A 125 -10.85 1.10 -7.21
N ASN A 126 -10.64 0.19 -8.16
CA ASN A 126 -10.33 -1.22 -7.89
C ASN A 126 -8.92 -1.37 -7.26
N CYS A 127 -7.94 -0.62 -7.76
CA CYS A 127 -6.63 -0.48 -7.10
C CYS A 127 -6.75 0.04 -5.66
N GLU A 128 -7.74 0.88 -5.36
CA GLU A 128 -8.03 1.37 -4.00
C GLU A 128 -8.88 0.40 -3.16
N GLY A 129 -9.77 -0.39 -3.77
CA GLY A 129 -10.48 -1.50 -3.12
C GLY A 129 -9.50 -2.57 -2.63
N HIS A 130 -8.44 -2.80 -3.39
CA HIS A 130 -7.29 -3.59 -2.96
C HIS A 130 -6.58 -3.00 -1.71
N LYS A 131 -6.63 -1.67 -1.45
CA LYS A 131 -6.06 -1.03 -0.22
C LYS A 131 -6.88 -1.39 1.01
N ALA A 132 -8.16 -1.63 0.79
CA ALA A 132 -9.07 -2.05 1.82
C ALA A 132 -8.92 -3.54 2.10
N ALA A 133 -8.67 -4.38 1.09
CA ALA A 133 -8.78 -5.85 1.14
C ALA A 133 -7.89 -6.60 2.18
N GLN A 134 -6.70 -6.11 2.49
CA GLN A 134 -5.76 -6.69 3.49
C GLN A 134 -5.89 -6.01 4.84
#